data_AF-A0A968ND53-F1
#
_entry.id   AF-A0A968ND53-F1
#
_cell.length_a   1.000
_cell.length_b   1.000
_cell.length_c   1.000
_cell.angle_alpha   90.00
_cell.angle_beta   90.00
_cell.angle_gamma   90.00
#
_symmetry.space_group_name_H-M   'P 1'
#
loop_
_entity.id
_entity.type
_entity.pdbx_description
1 polymer ?
#
loop_
_entity_poly.entity_id
_entity_poly.type
_entity_poly.pdbx_seq_one_letter_code
_entity_poly.pdbx_strand_id
1 'polypeptide(L)'
;MTASSEQPWVAVMIDGENIAATLLPTIMSTAKQYGDLRIRRVYGAMGAGSNLQAWEKDAPRYGLQLCHVPHTANKKNGTDIALVVDTMLLLAAEAFDILCLVANDSDYIPLIQAVHASNRPVVGMSAHPNADIVRHACTKYHPLTDTAPKPPCRRACRRRTRRAEA
;
A
#
# COMPACT_ATOMS: atom_id res chain seq x y z
N MET A 1 -26.02 27.53 7.07
CA MET A 1 -24.60 27.53 6.68
C MET A 1 -24.42 26.36 5.75
N THR A 2 -24.41 26.62 4.44
CA THR A 2 -24.26 25.58 3.41
C THR A 2 -22.85 25.02 3.53
N ALA A 3 -22.72 23.77 3.98
CA ALA A 3 -21.46 23.07 3.94
C ALA A 3 -21.05 22.95 2.47
N SER A 4 -20.07 23.75 2.05
CA SER A 4 -19.35 23.53 0.80
C SER A 4 -18.83 22.10 0.88
N SER A 5 -19.21 21.25 -0.07
CA SER A 5 -18.73 19.87 -0.17
C SER A 5 -17.27 19.89 -0.62
N GLU A 6 -16.37 20.35 0.25
CA GLU A 6 -14.94 20.27 -0.02
C GLU A 6 -14.53 18.80 0.00
N GLN A 7 -13.92 18.37 -1.10
CA GLN A 7 -13.40 17.01 -1.16
C GLN A 7 -12.22 16.89 -0.21
N PRO A 8 -12.18 15.84 0.64
CA PRO A 8 -11.11 15.68 1.61
C PRO A 8 -9.78 15.46 0.88
N TRP A 9 -8.69 15.92 1.49
CA TRP A 9 -7.36 15.78 0.93
C TRP A 9 -6.77 14.43 1.33
N VAL A 10 -6.24 13.73 0.34
CA VAL A 10 -5.70 12.38 0.51
C VAL A 10 -4.19 12.42 0.31
N ALA A 11 -3.47 11.83 1.26
CA ALA A 11 -2.05 11.52 1.13
C ALA A 11 -1.88 10.04 0.81
N VAL A 12 -1.19 9.74 -0.29
CA VAL A 12 -0.87 8.38 -0.73
C VAL A 12 0.61 8.11 -0.45
N MET A 13 0.87 7.17 0.45
CA MET A 13 2.21 6.77 0.89
C MET A 13 2.42 5.31 0.48
N ILE A 14 3.36 5.08 -0.43
CA ILE A 14 3.61 3.76 -1.02
C ILE A 14 4.97 3.24 -0.61
N ASP A 15 5.00 2.03 -0.10
CA ASP A 15 6.21 1.22 0.04
C ASP A 15 6.54 0.56 -1.31
N GLY A 16 7.46 1.17 -2.05
CA GLY A 16 7.84 0.76 -3.40
C GLY A 16 8.79 -0.44 -3.46
N GLU A 17 9.33 -0.89 -2.33
CA GLU A 17 10.17 -2.10 -2.28
C GLU A 17 9.29 -3.35 -2.21
N ASN A 18 8.22 -3.28 -1.42
CA ASN A 18 7.28 -4.38 -1.22
C ASN A 18 6.12 -4.41 -2.22
N ILE A 19 5.88 -3.31 -2.97
CA ILE A 19 4.77 -3.19 -3.91
C ILE A 19 5.30 -3.03 -5.34
N ALA A 20 4.74 -3.81 -6.26
CA ALA A 20 5.07 -3.71 -7.67
C ALA A 20 4.43 -2.46 -8.31
N ALA A 21 5.22 -1.72 -9.11
CA ALA A 21 4.75 -0.54 -9.84
C ALA A 21 3.55 -0.82 -10.78
N THR A 22 3.36 -2.06 -11.20
CA THR A 22 2.22 -2.50 -12.03
C THR A 22 0.87 -2.28 -11.36
N LEU A 23 0.83 -2.22 -10.02
CA LEU A 23 -0.40 -1.99 -9.24
C LEU A 23 -0.76 -0.51 -9.12
N LEU A 24 0.10 0.40 -9.58
CA LEU A 24 -0.08 1.85 -9.50
C LEU A 24 -1.43 2.35 -10.03
N PRO A 25 -1.95 1.88 -11.19
CA PRO A 25 -3.26 2.31 -11.68
C PRO A 25 -4.39 1.98 -10.69
N THR A 26 -4.35 0.78 -10.10
CA THR A 26 -5.33 0.31 -9.11
C THR A 26 -5.24 1.09 -7.81
N ILE A 27 -4.01 1.34 -7.33
CA ILE A 27 -3.76 2.15 -6.12
C ILE A 27 -4.35 3.55 -6.30
N MET A 28 -4.02 4.22 -7.40
CA MET A 28 -4.47 5.58 -7.68
C MET A 28 -5.99 5.66 -7.86
N SER A 29 -6.59 4.70 -8.56
CA SER A 29 -8.04 4.62 -8.75
C SER A 29 -8.77 4.48 -7.41
N THR A 30 -8.31 3.57 -6.55
CA THR A 30 -8.93 3.34 -5.25
C THR A 30 -8.72 4.51 -4.31
N ALA A 31 -7.52 5.13 -4.28
CA ALA A 31 -7.27 6.32 -3.47
C ALA A 31 -8.17 7.50 -3.89
N LYS A 32 -8.40 7.69 -5.19
CA LYS A 32 -9.24 8.77 -5.73
C LYS A 32 -10.71 8.66 -5.34
N GLN A 33 -11.19 7.49 -4.92
CA GLN A 33 -12.55 7.32 -4.37
C GLN A 33 -12.73 8.04 -3.03
N TYR A 34 -11.63 8.31 -2.33
CA TYR A 34 -11.66 8.93 -1.01
C TYR A 34 -11.59 10.44 -1.04
N GLY A 35 -11.07 11.05 -2.11
CA GLY A 35 -10.94 12.50 -2.23
C GLY A 35 -9.87 12.95 -3.21
N ASP A 36 -9.40 14.19 -3.04
CA ASP A 36 -8.39 14.79 -3.90
C ASP A 36 -6.97 14.36 -3.48
N LEU A 37 -6.25 13.75 -4.42
CA LEU A 37 -4.91 13.19 -4.17
C LEU A 37 -3.87 14.31 -4.22
N ARG A 38 -3.58 14.93 -3.08
CA ARG A 38 -2.62 16.06 -3.02
C ARG A 38 -1.19 15.63 -2.80
N ILE A 39 -0.98 14.64 -1.95
CA ILE A 39 0.35 14.12 -1.65
C ILE A 39 0.42 12.70 -2.20
N ARG A 40 1.42 12.43 -3.02
CA ARG A 40 1.62 11.11 -3.64
C ARG A 40 3.10 10.81 -3.63
N ARG A 41 3.51 9.91 -2.74
CA ARG A 41 4.93 9.58 -2.53
C ARG A 41 5.12 8.08 -2.59
N VAL A 42 6.20 7.67 -3.23
CA VAL A 42 6.67 6.29 -3.23
C VAL A 42 8.08 6.24 -2.65
N TYR A 43 8.27 5.35 -1.69
CA TYR A 43 9.51 5.16 -0.96
C TYR A 43 10.22 3.93 -1.49
N GLY A 44 11.51 4.06 -1.76
CA GLY A 44 12.30 2.90 -2.14
C GLY A 44 13.79 3.19 -2.17
N ALA A 45 14.57 2.14 -2.01
CA ALA A 45 16.00 2.26 -1.98
C ALA A 45 16.64 2.05 -3.35
N MET A 46 17.56 2.96 -3.72
CA MET A 46 18.26 2.89 -5.00
C MET A 46 19.37 1.84 -4.91
N GLY A 47 19.35 0.87 -5.82
CA GLY A 47 20.35 -0.20 -5.91
C GLY A 47 20.24 -0.99 -7.20
N ALA A 48 21.35 -1.54 -7.68
CA ALA A 48 21.36 -2.42 -8.85
C ALA A 48 20.45 -3.64 -8.59
N GLY A 49 19.42 -3.82 -9.42
CA GLY A 49 18.43 -4.91 -9.28
C GLY A 49 17.19 -4.58 -8.41
N SER A 50 17.00 -3.32 -8.00
CA SER A 50 15.80 -2.90 -7.25
C SER A 50 14.56 -2.78 -8.15
N ASN A 51 13.38 -3.08 -7.58
CA ASN A 51 12.07 -2.81 -8.20
C ASN A 51 11.85 -1.31 -8.53
N LEU A 52 12.73 -0.44 -8.04
CA LEU A 52 12.64 1.00 -8.17
C LEU A 52 12.78 1.50 -9.62
N GLN A 53 13.46 0.77 -10.51
CA GLN A 53 13.56 1.15 -11.93
C GLN A 53 12.19 1.19 -12.62
N ALA A 54 11.26 0.30 -12.23
CA ALA A 54 9.89 0.34 -12.75
C ALA A 54 9.15 1.58 -12.23
N TRP A 55 9.36 1.92 -10.96
CA TRP A 55 8.81 3.13 -10.34
C TRP A 55 9.34 4.41 -10.97
N GLU A 56 10.62 4.49 -11.33
CA GLU A 56 11.22 5.64 -12.03
C GLU A 56 10.51 5.96 -13.35
N LYS A 57 10.02 4.93 -14.05
CA LYS A 57 9.28 5.09 -15.31
C LYS A 57 7.80 5.43 -15.10
N ASP A 58 7.15 4.79 -14.13
CA ASP A 58 5.70 4.87 -13.96
C ASP A 58 5.25 5.95 -12.97
N ALA A 59 6.02 6.24 -11.91
CA ALA A 59 5.69 7.24 -10.91
C ALA A 59 5.46 8.66 -11.50
N PRO A 60 6.31 9.17 -12.42
CA PRO A 60 6.10 10.49 -13.01
C PRO A 60 4.79 10.60 -13.80
N ARG A 61 4.32 9.49 -14.39
CA ARG A 61 3.07 9.46 -15.18
C ARG A 61 1.82 9.73 -14.35
N TYR A 62 1.89 9.41 -13.06
CA TYR A 62 0.80 9.62 -12.09
C TYR A 62 1.08 10.80 -11.14
N GLY A 63 2.18 11.53 -11.35
CA GLY A 63 2.59 12.66 -10.53
C GLY A 63 3.04 12.26 -9.13
N LEU A 64 3.63 11.07 -8.98
CA LEU A 64 4.22 10.64 -7.70
C LEU A 64 5.63 11.19 -7.57
N GLN A 65 5.95 11.64 -6.36
CA GLN A 65 7.30 11.94 -5.97
C GLN A 65 8.02 10.65 -5.56
N LEU A 66 9.19 10.39 -6.16
CA LEU A 66 10.07 9.30 -5.78
C LEU A 66 10.95 9.76 -4.60
N CYS A 67 10.82 9.08 -3.47
CA CYS A 67 11.57 9.32 -2.25
C CYS A 67 12.66 8.26 -2.12
N HIS A 68 13.86 8.57 -2.62
CA HIS A 68 15.00 7.66 -2.62
C HIS A 68 15.68 7.62 -1.26
N VAL A 69 15.84 6.42 -0.69
CA VAL A 69 16.61 6.20 0.54
C VAL A 69 17.83 5.33 0.22
N PRO A 70 19.07 5.82 0.38
CA PRO A 70 20.24 5.00 0.09
C PRO A 70 20.34 3.83 1.08
N HIS A 71 20.65 2.63 0.58
CA HIS A 71 20.97 1.48 1.43
C HIS A 71 22.18 1.79 2.30
N THR A 72 22.03 1.69 3.62
CA THR A 72 23.16 1.72 4.53
C THR A 72 23.62 0.29 4.81
N ALA A 73 24.94 0.08 4.87
CA ALA A 73 25.59 -1.22 4.77
C ALA A 73 25.18 -2.28 5.82
N ASN A 74 24.31 -1.96 6.80
CA ASN A 74 23.99 -2.86 7.90
C ASN A 74 22.50 -2.92 8.33
N LYS A 75 21.56 -2.16 7.75
CA LYS A 75 20.12 -2.27 8.10
C LYS A 75 19.19 -1.93 6.93
N LYS A 76 18.22 -2.82 6.67
CA LYS A 76 17.28 -2.80 5.54
C LYS A 76 16.02 -1.93 5.73
N ASN A 77 15.85 -1.29 6.90
CA ASN A 77 14.59 -0.59 7.23
C ASN A 77 14.66 0.94 7.00
N GLY A 78 15.67 1.42 6.24
CA GLY A 78 15.83 2.87 6.02
C GLY A 78 14.63 3.47 5.29
N THR A 79 14.11 2.76 4.30
CA THR A 79 12.94 3.14 3.51
C THR A 79 11.67 3.23 4.37
N ASP A 80 11.41 2.20 5.18
CA ASP A 80 10.23 2.16 6.05
C ASP A 80 10.26 3.31 7.08
N ILE A 81 11.43 3.55 7.69
CA ILE A 81 11.62 4.65 8.63
C ILE A 81 11.38 5.99 7.94
N ALA A 82 11.91 6.19 6.73
CA ALA A 82 11.69 7.43 5.98
C ALA A 82 10.20 7.64 5.66
N LEU A 83 9.47 6.59 5.26
CA LEU A 83 8.03 6.63 5.02
C LEU A 83 7.28 7.06 6.28
N VAL A 84 7.59 6.41 7.41
CA VAL A 84 6.94 6.68 8.71
C VAL A 84 7.21 8.12 9.15
N VAL A 85 8.47 8.55 9.12
CA VAL A 85 8.87 9.91 9.54
C VAL A 85 8.18 10.96 8.69
N ASP A 86 8.18 10.80 7.38
CA ASP A 86 7.53 11.76 6.48
C ASP A 86 6.01 11.80 6.68
N THR A 87 5.37 10.65 6.85
CA THR A 87 3.93 10.59 7.16
C THR A 87 3.60 11.32 8.46
N MET A 88 4.43 11.14 9.50
CA MET A 88 4.25 11.83 10.79
C MET A 88 4.48 13.34 10.70
N LEU A 89 5.43 13.80 9.87
CA LEU A 89 5.64 15.23 9.63
C LEU A 89 4.45 15.86 8.89
N LEU A 90 3.92 15.17 7.87
CA LEU A 90 2.71 15.59 7.17
C LEU A 90 1.48 15.60 8.10
N LEU A 91 1.41 14.64 9.01
CA LEU A 91 0.36 14.57 10.01
C LEU A 91 0.40 15.77 10.96
N ALA A 92 1.61 16.09 11.47
CA ALA A 92 1.83 17.23 12.36
C ALA A 92 1.58 18.58 11.67
N ALA A 93 1.80 18.64 10.36
CA ALA A 93 1.51 19.83 9.54
C ALA A 93 0.04 19.91 9.08
N GLU A 94 -0.81 18.95 9.46
CA GLU A 94 -2.21 18.86 9.05
C GLU A 94 -2.41 18.87 7.52
N ALA A 95 -1.47 18.28 6.78
CA ALA A 95 -1.39 18.43 5.32
C ALA A 95 -2.38 17.54 4.53
N PHE A 96 -3.09 16.62 5.19
CA PHE A 96 -4.05 15.70 4.57
C PHE A 96 -5.15 15.30 5.55
N ASP A 97 -6.35 15.03 5.07
CA ASP A 97 -7.47 14.54 5.89
C ASP A 97 -7.48 13.01 6.00
N ILE A 98 -7.07 12.32 4.94
CA ILE A 98 -7.09 10.86 4.84
C ILE A 98 -5.71 10.34 4.45
N LEU A 99 -5.23 9.33 5.17
CA LEU A 99 -4.01 8.60 4.80
C LEU A 99 -4.36 7.34 4.02
N CYS A 100 -3.86 7.23 2.79
CA CYS A 100 -3.79 5.99 2.04
C CYS A 100 -2.40 5.38 2.19
N LEU A 101 -2.30 4.33 3.00
CA LEU A 101 -1.05 3.59 3.20
C LEU A 101 -1.05 2.33 2.34
N VAL A 102 -0.04 2.21 1.48
CA VAL A 102 0.14 1.06 0.59
C VAL A 102 1.39 0.31 1.00
N ALA A 103 1.21 -0.74 1.79
CA ALA A 103 2.29 -1.54 2.34
C ALA A 103 1.82 -2.96 2.64
N ASN A 104 2.75 -3.92 2.61
CA ASN A 104 2.47 -5.32 2.94
C ASN A 104 2.88 -5.70 4.36
N ASP A 105 3.76 -4.92 4.99
CA ASP A 105 4.36 -5.27 6.28
C ASP A 105 3.52 -4.79 7.47
N SER A 106 3.57 -5.57 8.56
CA SER A 106 2.89 -5.24 9.81
C SER A 106 3.60 -4.13 10.62
N ASP A 107 4.82 -3.75 10.23
CA ASP A 107 5.63 -2.77 10.95
C ASP A 107 5.03 -1.36 10.95
N TYR A 108 4.04 -1.11 10.08
CA TYR A 108 3.30 0.15 10.01
C TYR A 108 2.14 0.26 11.01
N ILE A 109 1.83 -0.77 11.80
CA ILE A 109 0.74 -0.72 12.80
C ILE A 109 0.87 0.47 13.77
N PRO A 110 2.04 0.77 14.35
CA PRO A 110 2.19 1.93 15.23
C PRO A 110 1.91 3.26 14.52
N LEU A 111 2.27 3.38 13.23
CA LEU A 111 1.93 4.55 12.42
C LEU A 111 0.42 4.69 12.25
N ILE A 112 -0.27 3.59 11.92
CA ILE A 112 -1.74 3.58 11.77
C ILE A 112 -2.41 4.02 13.08
N GLN A 113 -1.94 3.51 14.22
CA GLN A 113 -2.44 3.88 15.54
C GLN A 113 -2.22 5.37 15.85
N ALA A 114 -1.04 5.91 15.51
CA ALA A 114 -0.74 7.32 15.70
C ALA A 114 -1.66 8.23 14.86
N VAL A 115 -1.91 7.87 13.61
CA VAL A 115 -2.84 8.61 12.73
C VAL A 115 -4.27 8.52 13.24
N HIS A 116 -4.71 7.35 13.70
CA HIS A 116 -6.02 7.20 14.34
C HIS A 116 -6.15 8.05 15.61
N ALA A 117 -5.11 8.14 16.43
CA ALA A 117 -5.11 8.98 17.63
C ALA A 117 -5.28 10.48 17.31
N SER A 118 -4.94 10.90 16.09
CA SER A 118 -5.17 12.26 15.58
C SER A 118 -6.54 12.47 14.93
N ASN A 119 -7.46 11.50 15.03
CA ASN A 119 -8.80 11.49 14.42
C ASN A 119 -8.82 11.52 12.89
N ARG A 120 -7.76 11.07 12.22
CA ARG A 120 -7.71 10.94 10.76
C ARG A 120 -7.90 9.47 10.34
N PRO A 121 -8.76 9.17 9.36
CA PRO A 121 -8.96 7.80 8.91
C PRO A 121 -7.75 7.31 8.08
N VAL A 122 -7.45 6.02 8.25
CA VAL A 122 -6.42 5.32 7.46
C VAL A 122 -7.05 4.28 6.54
N VAL A 123 -6.74 4.39 5.25
CA VAL A 123 -7.09 3.44 4.21
C VAL A 123 -5.85 2.60 3.91
N GLY A 124 -5.86 1.34 4.34
CA GLY A 124 -4.79 0.39 4.06
C GLY A 124 -4.98 -0.32 2.72
N MET A 125 -3.89 -0.54 2.01
CA MET A 125 -3.85 -1.32 0.78
C MET A 125 -2.66 -2.28 0.80
N SER A 126 -2.88 -3.54 0.45
CA SER A 126 -1.78 -4.50 0.35
C SER A 126 -2.02 -5.55 -0.73
N ALA A 127 -0.95 -6.06 -1.33
CA ALA A 127 -1.01 -7.14 -2.32
C ALA A 127 -1.10 -8.54 -1.68
N HIS A 128 -0.81 -8.66 -0.39
CA HIS A 128 -0.81 -9.94 0.31
C HIS A 128 -2.12 -10.18 1.09
N PRO A 129 -2.81 -11.33 0.85
CA PRO A 129 -4.11 -11.59 1.46
C PRO A 129 -4.07 -11.87 2.97
N ASN A 130 -2.90 -12.11 3.56
CA ASN A 130 -2.76 -12.52 4.97
C ASN A 130 -2.44 -11.36 5.93
N ALA A 131 -2.78 -10.12 5.59
CA ALA A 131 -2.55 -8.96 6.44
C ALA A 131 -3.70 -8.73 7.45
N ASP A 132 -4.17 -9.78 8.12
CA ASP A 132 -5.34 -9.69 9.01
C ASP A 132 -5.14 -8.66 10.13
N ILE A 133 -3.95 -8.59 10.71
CA ILE A 133 -3.66 -7.63 11.79
C ILE A 133 -3.73 -6.18 11.28
N VAL A 134 -3.12 -5.91 10.12
CA VAL A 134 -3.13 -4.57 9.48
C VAL A 134 -4.55 -4.20 9.07
N ARG A 135 -5.34 -5.16 8.58
CA ARG A 135 -6.74 -4.95 8.21
C ARG A 135 -7.60 -4.48 9.38
N HIS A 136 -7.39 -5.02 10.58
CA HIS A 136 -8.11 -4.58 11.78
C HIS A 136 -7.60 -3.25 12.33
N ALA A 137 -6.31 -2.95 12.12
CA ALA A 137 -5.73 -1.68 12.53
C ALA A 137 -6.23 -0.50 11.68
N CYS A 138 -6.48 -0.71 10.38
CA CYS A 138 -6.94 0.34 9.46
C CYS A 138 -8.45 0.66 9.59
N THR A 139 -8.84 1.89 9.28
CA THR A 139 -10.27 2.28 9.21
C THR A 139 -10.98 1.57 8.05
N LYS A 140 -10.31 1.51 6.89
CA LYS A 140 -10.77 0.78 5.69
C LYS A 140 -9.59 0.04 5.10
N TYR A 141 -9.86 -1.07 4.43
CA TYR A 141 -8.82 -1.92 3.85
C TYR A 141 -9.22 -2.43 2.47
N HIS A 142 -8.31 -2.33 1.50
CA HIS A 142 -8.49 -2.78 0.12
C HIS A 142 -7.38 -3.74 -0.30
N PRO A 143 -7.69 -5.00 -0.64
CA PRO A 143 -6.70 -5.91 -1.20
C PRO A 143 -6.35 -5.49 -2.64
N LEU A 144 -5.06 -5.31 -2.91
CA LEU A 144 -4.46 -5.09 -4.23
C LEU A 144 -4.16 -6.45 -4.89
N THR A 145 -5.17 -7.31 -4.99
CA THR A 145 -5.08 -8.48 -5.86
C THR A 145 -5.44 -8.06 -7.27
N ASP A 146 -4.60 -8.42 -8.25
CA ASP A 146 -5.00 -8.42 -9.65
C ASP A 146 -6.28 -9.25 -9.76
N THR A 147 -7.41 -8.62 -10.05
CA THR A 147 -8.71 -9.30 -10.11
C THR A 147 -8.84 -10.10 -11.41
N ALA A 148 -7.84 -10.91 -11.73
CA ALA A 148 -8.10 -12.12 -12.48
C ALA A 148 -8.66 -13.15 -11.48
N PRO A 149 -9.88 -13.67 -11.67
CA PRO A 149 -10.40 -14.73 -10.83
C PRO A 149 -9.40 -15.89 -10.91
N LYS A 150 -8.70 -16.17 -9.81
CA LYS A 150 -7.82 -17.34 -9.72
C LYS A 150 -8.71 -18.55 -10.04
N PRO A 151 -8.46 -19.28 -11.15
CA PRO A 151 -9.32 -20.41 -11.49
C PRO A 151 -9.32 -21.36 -10.28
N PRO A 152 -10.49 -21.87 -9.87
CA PRO A 152 -10.58 -22.72 -8.70
C PRO A 152 -9.57 -23.84 -8.84
N CYS A 153 -8.69 -23.95 -7.85
CA CYS A 153 -7.70 -25.00 -7.77
C CYS A 153 -8.44 -26.33 -7.90
N ARG A 154 -8.37 -26.96 -9.08
CA ARG A 154 -8.83 -28.34 -9.27
C ARG A 154 -7.88 -29.22 -8.48
N ARG A 155 -8.10 -29.35 -7.16
CA ARG A 155 -7.51 -30.44 -6.39
C ARG A 155 -8.02 -31.71 -7.06
N ALA A 156 -7.09 -32.43 -7.69
CA ALA A 156 -7.32 -33.71 -8.31
C ALA A 156 -7.94 -34.65 -7.27
N CYS A 157 -9.25 -34.87 -7.37
CA CYS A 157 -9.91 -36.00 -6.76
C CYS A 157 -9.35 -37.24 -7.47
N ARG A 158 -8.25 -37.80 -6.97
CA ARG A 158 -7.83 -39.16 -7.30
C ARG A 158 -8.92 -40.09 -6.77
N ARG A 159 -9.96 -40.32 -7.57
CA ARG A 159 -10.82 -41.49 -7.44
C ARG A 159 -9.91 -42.71 -7.60
N ARG A 160 -9.57 -43.36 -6.48
CA ARG A 160 -9.15 -44.77 -6.49
C ARG A 160 -10.38 -45.56 -6.97
N THR A 161 -10.44 -45.82 -8.27
CA THR A 161 -11.34 -46.82 -8.81
C THR A 161 -10.92 -48.19 -8.28
N ARG A 162 -11.88 -48.90 -7.69
CA ARG A 162 -11.82 -50.31 -7.34
C ARG A 162 -11.28 -51.13 -8.52
N ARG A 163 -10.40 -52.08 -8.23
CA ARG A 163 -10.26 -53.30 -9.03
C ARG A 163 -10.66 -54.47 -8.13
N ALA A 164 -11.86 -54.96 -8.37
CA ALA A 164 -12.21 -56.36 -8.14
C ALA A 164 -11.61 -57.19 -9.30
N GLU A 165 -11.61 -58.52 -9.16
CA GLU A 165 -10.94 -59.58 -9.95
C GLU A 165 -9.68 -60.09 -9.22
N ALA A 166 -9.58 -61.33 -8.74
CA ALA A 166 -10.39 -62.54 -8.89
C ALA A 166 -10.27 -63.42 -7.63
#